data_AF-A0A0V1M5D5-F1
#
_entry.id   AF-A0A0V1M5D5-F1
#
_cell.length_a   1.000
_cell.length_b   1.000
_cell.length_c   1.000
_cell.angle_alpha   90.00
_cell.angle_beta   90.00
_cell.angle_gamma   90.00
#
_symmetry.space_group_name_H-M   'P 1'
#
loop_
_entity.id
_entity.type
_entity.pdbx_description
1 polymer ?
#
loop_
_entity_poly.entity_id
_entity_poly.type
_entity_poly.pdbx_seq_one_letter_code
_entity_poly.pdbx_strand_id
1 'polypeptide(L)'
;MFYILSFLCSATFILVVLFNILSRRSENAHLFLCKEYLHYPTLRYHHPVNASLVGLAFQANTLKFLKKMFCHESNLYSVKSRNFSNTEHIPFVTAANDVYFQSVLVTIRSVQMHFPYARIVLYDLGLEANQSEYASKLCNVKVMKFPFDEFPEFVSTLSQFRWKPIILMLSLLEYGTLWYLDSSIILTSSNLLPVYNLINQLHPNKADTGGKCSLLFHGSSGHGIFSATNPKMYDYFPTNLEKLKNTEMFESGIIFASYSEEVYSVLFWMVACAVEGPCMAPPDSNSFCQFGRSRYRNYAFCHRYDQSAFNLLLANLLHYKSDRWSSGMSYFYLVRRNQRDETNFPVMC
;
A
#
# COMPACT_ATOMS: atom_id res chain seq x y z
N MET A 1 49.37 -12.62 -5.62
CA MET A 1 48.38 -12.78 -6.70
C MET A 1 47.10 -13.42 -6.17
N PHE A 2 46.41 -12.78 -5.22
CA PHE A 2 45.16 -13.33 -4.62
C PHE A 2 44.16 -12.25 -4.14
N TYR A 3 44.34 -10.98 -4.53
CA TYR A 3 43.47 -9.88 -4.07
C TYR A 3 42.70 -9.13 -5.18
N ILE A 4 42.69 -9.65 -6.41
CA ILE A 4 42.03 -8.97 -7.55
C ILE A 4 40.72 -9.67 -7.99
N LEU A 5 40.45 -10.92 -7.56
CA LEU A 5 39.26 -11.65 -8.02
C LEU A 5 37.96 -11.40 -7.23
N SER A 6 37.97 -10.80 -6.03
CA SER A 6 36.73 -10.57 -5.28
C SER A 6 36.01 -9.26 -5.63
N PHE A 7 36.70 -8.31 -6.27
CA PHE A 7 36.13 -7.00 -6.64
C PHE A 7 35.44 -7.00 -8.02
N LEU A 8 35.74 -7.98 -8.87
CA LEU A 8 35.18 -8.06 -10.23
C LEU A 8 33.79 -8.70 -10.29
N CYS A 9 33.36 -9.42 -9.23
CA CYS A 9 32.06 -10.09 -9.19
C CYS A 9 30.94 -9.18 -8.64
N SER A 10 31.27 -8.21 -7.77
CA SER A 10 30.30 -7.26 -7.21
C SER A 10 30.02 -6.07 -8.14
N ALA A 11 31.03 -5.60 -8.86
CA ALA A 11 30.88 -4.49 -9.82
C ALA A 11 30.10 -4.89 -11.08
N THR A 12 30.24 -6.14 -11.54
CA THR A 12 29.46 -6.68 -12.68
C THR A 12 28.00 -6.89 -12.31
N PHE A 13 27.69 -7.32 -11.07
CA PHE A 13 26.31 -7.47 -10.61
C PHE A 13 25.58 -6.11 -10.51
N ILE A 14 26.25 -5.07 -10.02
CA ILE A 14 25.66 -3.72 -9.89
C ILE A 14 25.49 -3.03 -11.26
N LEU A 15 26.43 -3.21 -12.19
CA LEU A 15 26.30 -2.68 -13.56
C LEU A 15 25.22 -3.42 -14.37
N VAL A 16 25.04 -4.73 -14.20
CA VAL A 16 23.96 -5.49 -14.86
C VAL A 16 22.58 -5.09 -14.33
N VAL A 17 22.45 -4.72 -13.05
CA VAL A 17 21.20 -4.19 -12.49
C VAL A 17 20.87 -2.81 -13.06
N LEU A 18 21.84 -1.88 -13.11
CA LEU A 18 21.61 -0.52 -13.64
C LEU A 18 21.43 -0.47 -15.17
N PHE A 19 22.09 -1.34 -15.94
CA PHE A 19 21.98 -1.37 -17.41
C PHE A 19 20.71 -2.10 -17.89
N ASN A 20 20.17 -3.06 -17.13
CA ASN A 20 18.89 -3.70 -17.47
C ASN A 20 17.67 -2.83 -17.14
N ILE A 21 17.75 -1.98 -16.11
CA ILE A 21 16.70 -0.99 -15.78
C ILE A 21 16.55 0.06 -16.90
N LEU A 22 17.63 0.37 -17.62
CA LEU A 22 17.62 1.39 -18.68
C LEU A 22 17.25 0.87 -20.08
N SER A 23 17.15 -0.46 -20.30
CA SER A 23 17.08 -1.03 -21.66
C SER A 23 15.83 -1.84 -22.03
N ARG A 24 14.81 -2.02 -21.17
CA ARG A 24 13.63 -2.83 -21.55
C ARG A 24 12.28 -2.17 -21.21
N ARG A 25 11.89 -1.19 -22.05
CA ARG A 25 10.46 -0.97 -22.34
C ARG A 25 9.92 -2.26 -22.97
N SER A 26 8.96 -2.93 -22.32
CA SER A 26 8.17 -4.09 -22.82
C SER A 26 8.35 -5.44 -22.10
N GLU A 27 8.83 -5.51 -20.85
CA GLU A 27 8.51 -6.66 -19.99
C GLU A 27 7.50 -6.23 -18.92
N ASN A 28 6.40 -6.97 -18.77
CA ASN A 28 5.45 -6.76 -17.68
C ASN A 28 6.22 -6.86 -16.35
N ALA A 29 6.20 -5.84 -15.48
CA ALA A 29 6.88 -5.90 -14.18
C ALA A 29 6.46 -7.13 -13.34
N HIS A 30 5.26 -7.65 -13.60
CA HIS A 30 4.73 -8.91 -13.10
C HIS A 30 5.61 -10.14 -13.45
N LEU A 31 6.18 -10.19 -14.66
CA LEU A 31 7.09 -11.25 -15.10
C LEU A 31 8.51 -11.02 -14.56
N PHE A 32 8.90 -9.75 -14.40
CA PHE A 32 10.19 -9.35 -13.85
C PHE A 32 10.33 -9.77 -12.37
N LEU A 33 9.37 -9.44 -11.50
CA LEU A 33 9.46 -9.81 -10.08
C LEU A 33 9.45 -11.33 -9.87
N CYS A 34 8.66 -12.06 -10.66
CA CYS A 34 8.66 -13.51 -10.61
C CYS A 34 10.04 -14.09 -10.95
N LYS A 35 10.66 -13.61 -12.04
CA LYS A 35 11.98 -14.05 -12.50
C LYS A 35 13.11 -13.59 -11.58
N GLU A 36 13.00 -12.39 -10.99
CA GLU A 36 14.09 -11.77 -10.23
C GLU A 36 14.05 -12.11 -8.73
N TYR A 37 12.90 -12.09 -8.08
CA TYR A 37 12.80 -12.26 -6.62
C TYR A 37 12.35 -13.66 -6.19
N LEU A 38 11.51 -14.32 -6.99
CA LEU A 38 10.88 -15.59 -6.60
C LEU A 38 11.58 -16.82 -7.20
N HIS A 39 12.56 -16.64 -8.07
CA HIS A 39 13.41 -17.73 -8.57
C HIS A 39 14.41 -18.24 -7.51
N TYR A 40 14.79 -17.38 -6.56
CA TYR A 40 15.73 -17.75 -5.50
C TYR A 40 15.04 -18.54 -4.36
N PRO A 41 15.76 -19.42 -3.66
CA PRO A 41 15.20 -20.23 -2.57
C PRO A 41 14.89 -19.40 -1.32
N THR A 42 15.32 -18.15 -1.26
CA THR A 42 15.17 -17.27 -0.10
C THR A 42 14.85 -15.87 -0.56
N LEU A 43 13.75 -15.30 -0.05
CA LEU A 43 13.39 -13.91 -0.26
C LEU A 43 13.88 -13.09 0.93
N ARG A 44 14.64 -12.03 0.65
CA ARG A 44 15.11 -11.06 1.65
C ARG A 44 14.92 -9.65 1.11
N TYR A 45 14.50 -8.74 1.96
CA TYR A 45 14.47 -7.33 1.62
C TYR A 45 15.89 -6.77 1.68
N HIS A 46 16.29 -6.04 0.65
CA HIS A 46 17.54 -5.28 0.61
C HIS A 46 17.22 -3.79 0.61
N HIS A 47 17.83 -3.04 1.51
CA HIS A 47 17.59 -1.59 1.55
C HIS A 47 18.03 -0.93 0.24
N PRO A 48 17.17 -0.15 -0.45
CA PRO A 48 17.43 0.37 -1.81
C PRO A 48 18.72 1.18 -1.96
N VAL A 49 19.14 1.88 -0.90
CA VAL A 49 20.33 2.76 -0.90
C VAL A 49 21.57 2.13 -0.24
N ASN A 50 21.38 1.19 0.69
CA ASN A 50 22.48 0.64 1.49
C ASN A 50 22.40 -0.88 1.47
N ALA A 51 23.07 -1.49 0.49
CA ALA A 51 23.03 -2.93 0.27
C ALA A 51 23.54 -3.78 1.46
N SER A 52 24.26 -3.19 2.42
CA SER A 52 24.66 -3.88 3.66
C SER A 52 23.50 -4.11 4.63
N LEU A 53 22.41 -3.35 4.50
CA LEU A 53 21.20 -3.53 5.29
C LEU A 53 20.30 -4.56 4.59
N VAL A 54 20.34 -5.78 5.11
CA VAL A 54 19.59 -6.93 4.59
C VAL A 54 18.66 -7.45 5.68
N GLY A 55 17.38 -7.61 5.35
CA GLY A 55 16.37 -8.12 6.27
C GLY A 55 16.46 -9.63 6.47
N LEU A 56 15.69 -10.11 7.43
CA LEU A 56 15.45 -11.52 7.66
C LEU A 56 14.87 -12.18 6.39
N ALA A 57 15.18 -13.47 6.27
CA ALA A 57 14.56 -14.31 5.26
C ALA A 57 13.08 -14.48 5.56
N PHE A 58 12.25 -14.22 4.55
CA PHE A 58 10.85 -14.63 4.58
C PHE A 58 10.75 -16.16 4.49
N GLN A 59 9.74 -16.73 5.14
CA GLN A 59 9.55 -18.17 5.20
C GLN A 59 9.19 -18.77 3.84
N ALA A 60 9.51 -20.04 3.63
CA ALA A 60 9.17 -20.75 2.39
C ALA A 60 7.66 -20.70 2.05
N ASN A 61 6.81 -20.71 3.07
CA ASN A 61 5.36 -20.55 2.90
C ASN A 61 5.00 -19.17 2.34
N THR A 62 5.64 -18.10 2.81
CA THR A 62 5.48 -16.75 2.25
C THR A 62 5.82 -16.74 0.75
N LEU A 63 6.95 -17.35 0.36
CA LEU A 63 7.31 -17.48 -1.05
C LEU A 63 6.27 -18.27 -1.86
N LYS A 64 5.65 -19.31 -1.28
CA LYS A 64 4.59 -20.08 -1.95
C LYS A 64 3.37 -19.20 -2.27
N PHE A 65 2.93 -18.36 -1.33
CA PHE A 65 1.84 -17.40 -1.56
C PHE A 65 2.21 -16.36 -2.62
N LEU A 66 3.42 -15.78 -2.53
CA LEU A 66 3.89 -14.80 -3.51
C LEU A 66 4.00 -15.41 -4.91
N LYS A 67 4.50 -16.65 -5.06
CA LYS A 67 4.52 -17.35 -6.35
C LYS A 67 3.12 -17.59 -6.89
N LYS A 68 2.18 -18.01 -6.05
CA LYS A 68 0.79 -18.18 -6.47
C LYS A 68 0.20 -16.88 -7.02
N MET A 69 0.47 -15.76 -6.34
CA MET A 69 -0.09 -14.45 -6.71
C MET A 69 0.63 -13.79 -7.91
N PHE A 70 1.95 -13.92 -8.02
CA PHE A 70 2.78 -13.16 -8.97
C PHE A 70 3.45 -13.99 -10.07
N CYS A 71 3.49 -15.33 -9.97
CA CYS A 71 4.20 -16.19 -10.92
C CYS A 71 3.30 -17.13 -11.74
N HIS A 72 2.03 -17.32 -11.40
CA HIS A 72 1.19 -18.23 -12.15
C HIS A 72 0.74 -17.60 -13.48
N GLU A 73 1.03 -18.30 -14.59
CA GLU A 73 0.64 -17.92 -15.97
C GLU A 73 -0.87 -17.89 -16.21
N SER A 74 -1.69 -18.36 -15.25
CA SER A 74 -3.12 -18.17 -15.32
C SER A 74 -3.41 -16.66 -15.26
N ASN A 75 -3.90 -16.12 -16.38
CA ASN A 75 -4.31 -14.74 -16.70
C ASN A 75 -5.15 -13.95 -15.66
N LEU A 76 -5.18 -14.32 -14.37
CA LEU A 76 -5.97 -13.68 -13.32
C LEU A 76 -5.60 -12.20 -13.10
N TYR A 77 -4.37 -11.80 -13.38
CA TYR A 77 -3.86 -10.45 -13.10
C TYR A 77 -3.13 -9.79 -14.28
N SER A 78 -3.52 -10.10 -15.52
CA SER A 78 -2.95 -9.42 -16.69
C SER A 78 -3.14 -7.90 -16.52
N VAL A 79 -2.04 -7.17 -16.31
CA VAL A 79 -2.04 -5.70 -16.23
C VAL A 79 -2.65 -5.19 -17.53
N LYS A 80 -3.89 -4.72 -17.47
CA LYS A 80 -4.49 -4.02 -18.61
C LYS A 80 -3.80 -2.67 -18.66
N SER A 81 -2.72 -2.59 -19.43
CA SER A 81 -2.14 -1.32 -19.89
C SER A 81 -3.29 -0.46 -20.43
N ARG A 82 -3.76 0.48 -19.63
CA ARG A 82 -4.74 1.48 -20.03
C ARG A 82 -4.04 2.81 -19.96
N ASN A 83 -3.97 3.49 -21.09
CA ASN A 83 -3.46 4.85 -21.16
C ASN A 83 -4.26 5.73 -20.19
N PHE A 84 -3.54 6.38 -19.28
CA PHE A 84 -4.01 7.13 -18.12
C PHE A 84 -4.58 8.51 -18.46
N SER A 85 -5.44 8.62 -19.49
CA SER A 85 -5.96 9.92 -19.91
C SER A 85 -7.37 10.24 -19.41
N ASN A 86 -8.03 9.37 -18.64
CA ASN A 86 -9.38 9.66 -18.16
C ASN A 86 -9.56 9.45 -16.65
N THR A 87 -9.46 10.56 -15.89
CA THR A 87 -9.64 10.61 -14.44
C THR A 87 -11.07 10.28 -14.00
N GLU A 88 -12.06 10.37 -14.90
CA GLU A 88 -13.46 9.99 -14.64
C GLU A 88 -13.64 8.49 -14.38
N HIS A 89 -12.62 7.68 -14.66
CA HIS A 89 -12.69 6.21 -14.58
C HIS A 89 -11.90 5.62 -13.41
N ILE A 90 -11.30 6.46 -12.54
CA ILE A 90 -10.53 5.99 -11.38
C ILE A 90 -11.52 5.45 -10.32
N PRO A 91 -11.48 4.16 -9.97
CA PRO A 91 -12.40 3.59 -8.98
C PRO A 91 -12.02 4.03 -7.57
N PHE A 92 -13.06 4.14 -6.72
CA PHE A 92 -12.93 4.23 -5.27
C PHE A 92 -13.10 2.83 -4.68
N VAL A 93 -12.03 2.32 -4.08
CA VAL A 93 -11.97 1.03 -3.42
C VAL A 93 -12.15 1.24 -1.92
N THR A 94 -13.01 0.45 -1.30
CA THR A 94 -13.20 0.43 0.15
C THR A 94 -13.42 -1.01 0.61
N ALA A 95 -13.40 -1.24 1.93
CA ALA A 95 -13.59 -2.58 2.49
C ALA A 95 -14.25 -2.48 3.86
N ALA A 96 -15.10 -3.47 4.19
CA ALA A 96 -15.76 -3.55 5.49
C ALA A 96 -16.17 -4.99 5.82
N ASN A 97 -16.21 -5.29 7.11
CA ASN A 97 -17.00 -6.40 7.65
C ASN A 97 -18.33 -5.88 8.20
N ASP A 98 -19.14 -6.80 8.69
CA ASP A 98 -20.43 -6.56 9.33
C ASP A 98 -20.44 -5.40 10.35
N VAL A 99 -19.44 -5.35 11.25
CA VAL A 99 -19.34 -4.32 12.28
C VAL A 99 -19.22 -2.91 11.70
N TYR A 100 -18.51 -2.76 10.58
CA TYR A 100 -18.27 -1.47 9.93
C TYR A 100 -19.23 -1.19 8.77
N PHE A 101 -20.27 -2.01 8.58
CA PHE A 101 -21.19 -1.87 7.45
C PHE A 101 -21.84 -0.47 7.39
N GLN A 102 -22.38 0.01 8.52
CA GLN A 102 -22.97 1.35 8.57
C GLN A 102 -21.97 2.46 8.27
N SER A 103 -20.73 2.32 8.73
CA SER A 103 -19.70 3.31 8.47
C SER A 103 -19.31 3.35 6.99
N VAL A 104 -19.18 2.18 6.34
CA VAL A 104 -18.85 2.13 4.91
C VAL A 104 -19.98 2.63 4.03
N LEU A 105 -21.26 2.49 4.42
CA LEU A 105 -22.37 3.12 3.70
C LEU A 105 -22.23 4.64 3.67
N VAL A 106 -21.79 5.27 4.76
CA VAL A 106 -21.52 6.71 4.78
C VAL A 106 -20.37 7.09 3.83
N THR A 107 -19.30 6.28 3.78
CA THR A 107 -18.21 6.46 2.82
C THR A 107 -18.71 6.36 1.38
N ILE A 108 -19.44 5.29 1.03
CA ILE A 108 -20.02 5.05 -0.30
C ILE A 108 -20.90 6.23 -0.72
N ARG A 109 -21.78 6.67 0.19
CA ARG A 109 -22.65 7.82 -0.04
C ARG A 109 -21.86 9.09 -0.34
N SER A 110 -20.79 9.36 0.42
CA SER A 110 -19.93 10.53 0.16
C SER A 110 -19.25 10.48 -1.21
N VAL A 111 -18.86 9.28 -1.67
CA VAL A 111 -18.36 9.08 -3.03
C VAL A 111 -19.45 9.36 -4.05
N GLN A 112 -20.66 8.80 -3.88
CA GLN A 112 -21.78 9.04 -4.80
C GLN A 112 -22.20 10.53 -4.87
N MET A 113 -22.12 11.26 -3.76
CA MET A 113 -22.42 12.70 -3.74
C MET A 113 -21.40 13.52 -4.55
N HIS A 114 -20.12 13.21 -4.42
CA HIS A 114 -19.05 14.00 -5.03
C HIS A 114 -18.60 13.49 -6.40
N PHE A 115 -18.83 12.21 -6.69
CA PHE A 115 -18.41 11.49 -7.89
C PHE A 115 -19.52 10.52 -8.34
N PRO A 116 -20.69 11.03 -8.77
CA PRO A 116 -21.90 10.22 -8.99
C PRO A 116 -21.75 9.12 -10.05
N TYR A 117 -20.80 9.27 -10.97
CA TYR A 117 -20.52 8.29 -12.04
C TYR A 117 -19.30 7.40 -11.75
N ALA A 118 -18.60 7.63 -10.63
CA ALA A 118 -17.42 6.84 -10.33
C ALA A 118 -17.79 5.42 -9.92
N ARG A 119 -16.95 4.48 -10.36
CA ARG A 119 -17.02 3.09 -9.90
C ARG A 119 -16.59 3.00 -8.44
N ILE A 120 -17.37 2.27 -7.65
CA ILE A 120 -17.06 1.95 -6.26
C ILE A 120 -16.86 0.44 -6.16
N VAL A 121 -15.76 0.01 -5.54
CA VAL A 121 -15.48 -1.40 -5.28
C VAL A 121 -15.48 -1.61 -3.78
N LEU A 122 -16.46 -2.34 -3.28
CA LEU A 122 -16.55 -2.73 -1.87
C LEU A 122 -16.02 -4.15 -1.71
N TYR A 123 -14.89 -4.30 -1.03
CA TYR A 123 -14.43 -5.61 -0.59
C TYR A 123 -15.16 -6.01 0.69
N ASP A 124 -15.86 -7.15 0.59
CA ASP A 124 -16.51 -7.81 1.70
C ASP A 124 -15.46 -8.59 2.51
N LEU A 125 -15.24 -8.14 3.76
CA LEU A 125 -14.34 -8.74 4.75
C LEU A 125 -15.07 -9.61 5.78
N GLY A 126 -16.33 -9.98 5.53
CA GLY A 126 -17.20 -10.67 6.47
C GLY A 126 -18.51 -9.91 6.75
N LEU A 127 -19.16 -9.42 5.69
CA LEU A 127 -20.52 -8.88 5.72
C LEU A 127 -21.54 -10.01 5.94
N GLU A 128 -22.65 -9.67 6.59
CA GLU A 128 -23.82 -10.54 6.60
C GLU A 128 -24.44 -10.64 5.20
N ALA A 129 -25.17 -11.73 4.91
CA ALA A 129 -25.74 -11.97 3.59
C ALA A 129 -26.69 -10.84 3.13
N ASN A 130 -27.54 -10.33 4.03
CA ASN A 130 -28.43 -9.19 3.80
C ASN A 130 -27.64 -7.88 3.54
N GLN A 131 -26.51 -7.67 4.21
CA GLN A 131 -25.66 -6.49 4.04
C GLN A 131 -24.97 -6.51 2.68
N SER A 132 -24.41 -7.65 2.28
CA SER A 132 -23.84 -7.84 0.95
C SER A 132 -24.90 -7.68 -0.14
N GLU A 133 -26.09 -8.26 0.05
CA GLU A 133 -27.21 -8.13 -0.89
C GLU A 133 -27.64 -6.65 -1.01
N TYR A 134 -27.77 -5.93 0.10
CA TYR A 134 -28.09 -4.51 0.10
C TYR A 134 -27.01 -3.70 -0.64
N ALA A 135 -25.73 -3.92 -0.33
CA ALA A 135 -24.62 -3.21 -0.97
C ALA A 135 -24.54 -3.46 -2.48
N SER A 136 -24.96 -4.64 -2.95
CA SER A 136 -25.01 -4.99 -4.38
C SER A 136 -26.08 -4.22 -5.17
N LYS A 137 -27.09 -3.67 -4.48
CA LYS A 137 -28.16 -2.83 -5.05
C LYS A 137 -27.82 -1.33 -4.98
N LEU A 138 -26.57 -0.97 -4.68
CA LEU A 138 -26.15 0.42 -4.64
C LEU A 138 -25.60 0.84 -6.01
N CYS A 139 -25.96 2.04 -6.45
CA CYS A 139 -25.50 2.58 -7.73
C CYS A 139 -23.98 2.61 -7.81
N ASN A 140 -23.46 2.07 -8.92
CA ASN A 140 -22.03 2.01 -9.26
C ASN A 140 -21.17 1.21 -8.25
N VAL A 141 -21.77 0.44 -7.35
CA VAL A 141 -21.05 -0.41 -6.39
C VAL A 141 -20.89 -1.83 -6.92
N LYS A 142 -19.65 -2.32 -6.95
CA LYS A 142 -19.30 -3.73 -7.17
C LYS A 142 -18.87 -4.33 -5.83
N VAL A 143 -19.63 -5.29 -5.33
CA VAL A 143 -19.25 -6.05 -4.12
C VAL A 143 -18.34 -7.20 -4.51
N MET A 144 -17.19 -7.31 -3.85
CA MET A 144 -16.16 -8.31 -4.08
C MET A 144 -15.86 -9.06 -2.79
N LYS A 145 -16.11 -10.36 -2.72
CA LYS A 145 -15.72 -11.16 -1.56
C LYS A 145 -14.19 -11.25 -1.46
N PHE A 146 -13.62 -10.92 -0.31
CA PHE A 146 -12.19 -11.13 -0.09
C PHE A 146 -11.89 -12.61 0.17
N PRO A 147 -10.95 -13.24 -0.58
CA PRO A 147 -10.72 -14.68 -0.52
C PRO A 147 -9.78 -15.05 0.65
N PHE A 148 -10.25 -14.92 1.90
CA PHE A 148 -9.44 -15.24 3.09
C PHE A 148 -8.89 -16.67 3.09
N ASP A 149 -9.65 -17.61 2.53
CA ASP A 149 -9.34 -19.02 2.34
C ASP A 149 -8.15 -19.28 1.41
N GLU A 150 -7.73 -18.29 0.62
CA GLU A 150 -6.52 -18.37 -0.21
C GLU A 150 -5.23 -17.93 0.50
N PHE A 151 -5.32 -17.42 1.74
CA PHE A 151 -4.22 -16.84 2.50
C PHE A 151 -4.05 -17.52 3.87
N PRO A 152 -2.95 -17.27 4.60
CA PRO A 152 -2.82 -17.76 5.97
C PRO A 152 -3.97 -17.29 6.86
N GLU A 153 -4.43 -18.15 7.77
CA GLU A 153 -5.59 -17.88 8.63
C GLU A 153 -5.50 -16.54 9.38
N PHE A 154 -4.30 -16.17 9.85
CA PHE A 154 -4.06 -14.92 10.57
C PHE A 154 -4.33 -13.65 9.73
N VAL A 155 -4.43 -13.74 8.40
CA VAL A 155 -4.83 -12.61 7.54
C VAL A 155 -6.27 -12.17 7.84
N SER A 156 -7.12 -13.08 8.34
CA SER A 156 -8.48 -12.79 8.79
C SER A 156 -8.55 -11.98 10.09
N THR A 157 -7.42 -11.75 10.77
CA THR A 157 -7.37 -10.84 11.93
C THR A 157 -7.43 -9.38 11.46
N LEU A 158 -8.65 -8.87 11.26
CA LEU A 158 -8.90 -7.58 10.60
C LEU A 158 -8.19 -6.39 11.26
N SER A 159 -8.02 -6.43 12.59
CA SER A 159 -7.34 -5.38 13.37
C SER A 159 -5.85 -5.23 13.07
N GLN A 160 -5.24 -6.18 12.35
CA GLN A 160 -3.85 -6.15 11.90
C GLN A 160 -3.69 -5.68 10.45
N PHE A 161 -4.79 -5.35 9.76
CA PHE A 161 -4.82 -4.74 8.42
C PHE A 161 -4.05 -5.48 7.31
N ARG A 162 -3.74 -6.77 7.49
CA ARG A 162 -3.02 -7.61 6.51
C ARG A 162 -3.73 -7.72 5.17
N TRP A 163 -5.05 -7.71 5.18
CA TRP A 163 -5.90 -7.79 4.00
C TRP A 163 -5.78 -6.54 3.10
N LYS A 164 -5.47 -5.37 3.65
CA LYS A 164 -5.47 -4.09 2.91
C LYS A 164 -4.39 -4.03 1.83
N PRO A 165 -3.11 -4.36 2.09
CA PRO A 165 -2.10 -4.46 1.04
C PRO A 165 -2.45 -5.41 -0.11
N ILE A 166 -3.11 -6.53 0.22
CA ILE A 166 -3.54 -7.52 -0.77
C ILE A 166 -4.63 -6.90 -1.66
N ILE A 167 -5.65 -6.26 -1.08
CA ILE A 167 -6.67 -5.50 -1.82
C ILE A 167 -6.04 -4.44 -2.72
N LEU A 168 -5.11 -3.64 -2.19
CA LEU A 168 -4.44 -2.59 -2.95
C LEU A 168 -3.69 -3.16 -4.15
N MET A 169 -2.97 -4.27 -3.98
CA MET A 169 -2.28 -4.93 -5.07
C MET A 169 -3.25 -5.49 -6.12
N LEU A 170 -4.30 -6.22 -5.70
CA LEU A 170 -5.31 -6.78 -6.60
C LEU A 170 -6.01 -5.68 -7.42
N SER A 171 -6.42 -4.60 -6.75
CA SER A 171 -7.08 -3.47 -7.41
C SER A 171 -6.12 -2.66 -8.27
N LEU A 172 -4.83 -2.55 -7.92
CA LEU A 172 -3.83 -1.92 -8.79
C LEU A 172 -3.63 -2.73 -10.07
N LEU A 173 -3.59 -4.07 -9.98
CA LEU A 173 -3.47 -4.98 -11.12
C LEU A 173 -4.71 -4.93 -12.03
N GLU A 174 -5.91 -4.79 -11.45
CA GLU A 174 -7.16 -4.72 -12.23
C GLU A 174 -7.38 -3.35 -12.88
N TYR A 175 -7.08 -2.25 -12.17
CA TYR A 175 -7.51 -0.90 -12.56
C TYR A 175 -6.37 0.03 -12.98
N GLY A 176 -5.13 -0.26 -12.64
CA GLY A 176 -3.97 0.58 -12.93
C GLY A 176 -3.87 1.84 -12.05
N THR A 177 -4.98 2.53 -11.78
CA THR A 177 -5.08 3.63 -10.80
C THR A 177 -6.30 3.41 -9.92
N LEU A 178 -6.22 3.79 -8.65
CA LEU A 178 -7.34 3.73 -7.72
C LEU A 178 -7.20 4.76 -6.58
N TRP A 179 -8.34 5.10 -5.99
CA TRP A 179 -8.42 5.64 -4.64
C TRP A 179 -8.80 4.52 -3.69
N TYR A 180 -8.13 4.40 -2.55
CA TYR A 180 -8.56 3.54 -1.46
C TYR A 180 -9.03 4.38 -0.29
N LEU A 181 -10.19 4.03 0.28
CA LEU A 181 -10.83 4.70 1.40
C LEU A 181 -11.16 3.69 2.51
N ASP A 182 -10.67 3.92 3.73
CA ASP A 182 -11.19 3.26 4.93
C ASP A 182 -12.68 3.59 5.11
N SER A 183 -13.42 2.71 5.78
CA SER A 183 -14.84 2.88 6.11
C SER A 183 -15.15 4.10 7.01
N SER A 184 -14.11 4.75 7.55
CA SER A 184 -14.22 5.99 8.32
C SER A 184 -14.00 7.27 7.50
N ILE A 185 -13.68 7.17 6.21
CA ILE A 185 -13.42 8.33 5.37
C ILE A 185 -14.73 8.87 4.80
N ILE A 186 -14.90 10.20 4.86
CA ILE A 186 -15.96 10.94 4.17
C ILE A 186 -15.28 11.89 3.20
N LEU A 187 -15.64 11.83 1.92
CA LEU A 187 -15.24 12.86 0.95
C LEU A 187 -16.09 14.12 1.14
N THR A 188 -15.45 15.28 1.08
CA THR A 188 -16.09 16.60 1.27
C THR A 188 -15.96 17.50 0.05
N SER A 189 -15.28 17.03 -1.00
CA SER A 189 -15.07 17.80 -2.22
C SER A 189 -14.95 16.88 -3.43
N SER A 190 -15.47 17.35 -4.56
CA SER A 190 -15.26 16.74 -5.88
C SER A 190 -13.93 17.16 -6.53
N ASN A 191 -13.23 18.15 -5.96
CA ASN A 191 -12.03 18.71 -6.55
C ASN A 191 -10.77 17.93 -6.14
N LEU A 192 -10.42 16.89 -6.90
CA LEU A 192 -9.17 16.12 -6.76
C LEU A 192 -8.06 16.57 -7.73
N LEU A 193 -8.31 17.58 -8.54
CA LEU A 193 -7.37 18.08 -9.55
C LEU A 193 -5.98 18.44 -8.96
N PRO A 194 -5.88 19.06 -7.76
CA PRO A 194 -4.58 19.30 -7.13
C PRO A 194 -3.75 18.03 -6.88
N VAL A 195 -4.39 16.91 -6.51
CA VAL A 195 -3.70 15.62 -6.31
C VAL A 195 -3.17 15.10 -7.65
N TYR A 196 -3.96 15.19 -8.71
CA TYR A 196 -3.54 14.74 -10.05
C TYR A 196 -2.44 15.61 -10.63
N ASN A 197 -2.50 16.93 -10.44
CA ASN A 197 -1.45 17.84 -10.85
C ASN A 197 -0.11 17.54 -10.16
N LEU A 198 -0.14 17.13 -8.88
CA LEU A 198 1.05 16.76 -8.12
C LEU A 198 1.82 15.60 -8.75
N ILE A 199 1.11 14.68 -9.41
CA ILE A 199 1.67 13.51 -10.07
C ILE A 199 2.07 13.84 -11.51
N ASN A 200 1.22 14.58 -12.24
CA ASN A 200 1.44 14.94 -13.64
C ASN A 200 2.57 15.95 -13.85
N GLN A 201 2.87 16.82 -12.86
CA GLN A 201 3.98 17.78 -12.92
C GLN A 201 5.38 17.14 -12.96
N LEU A 202 5.49 15.81 -12.97
CA LEU A 202 6.74 15.06 -12.85
C LEU A 202 7.14 14.30 -14.13
N HIS A 203 6.33 14.36 -15.20
CA HIS A 203 6.63 13.67 -16.46
C HIS A 203 6.56 14.58 -17.71
N PRO A 204 7.47 15.55 -17.90
CA PRO A 204 7.77 15.97 -19.27
C PRO A 204 9.14 15.52 -19.74
N ASN A 205 10.21 15.71 -18.96
CA ASN A 205 11.59 15.35 -19.30
C ASN A 205 12.49 15.80 -18.15
N LYS A 206 13.20 14.88 -17.49
CA LYS A 206 14.57 15.05 -16.94
C LYS A 206 14.86 14.06 -15.81
N ALA A 207 16.11 13.64 -15.77
CA ALA A 207 16.78 12.91 -14.71
C ALA A 207 16.85 13.73 -13.40
N ASP A 208 15.72 14.17 -12.87
CA ASP A 208 15.64 14.84 -11.57
C ASP A 208 14.85 13.99 -10.56
N THR A 209 15.59 13.50 -9.58
CA THR A 209 15.21 12.62 -8.47
C THR A 209 14.27 13.26 -7.41
N GLY A 210 13.54 14.32 -7.77
CA GLY A 210 12.69 15.13 -6.88
C GLY A 210 11.19 14.77 -6.87
N GLY A 211 10.75 13.81 -7.69
CA GLY A 211 9.33 13.52 -7.87
C GLY A 211 8.63 12.84 -6.69
N LYS A 212 7.32 13.06 -6.62
CA LYS A 212 6.36 12.36 -5.76
C LYS A 212 6.16 10.93 -6.26
N CYS A 213 6.04 10.00 -5.32
CA CYS A 213 5.62 8.64 -5.60
C CYS A 213 4.14 8.63 -5.96
N SER A 214 3.75 7.83 -6.94
CA SER A 214 2.34 7.64 -7.31
C SER A 214 1.54 6.82 -6.29
N LEU A 215 2.13 6.47 -5.14
CA LEU A 215 1.46 6.01 -3.93
C LEU A 215 1.47 7.16 -2.91
N LEU A 216 0.34 7.87 -2.80
CA LEU A 216 0.20 9.07 -1.99
C LEU A 216 -0.72 8.84 -0.80
N PHE A 217 -0.30 9.35 0.35
CA PHE A 217 -1.10 9.47 1.56
C PHE A 217 -1.46 10.93 1.82
N HIS A 218 -2.59 11.16 2.51
CA HIS A 218 -3.16 12.51 2.61
C HIS A 218 -3.29 13.01 4.06
N GLY A 219 -3.23 12.13 5.06
CA GLY A 219 -3.37 12.49 6.48
C GLY A 219 -2.07 12.34 7.26
N SER A 220 -1.61 13.38 7.94
CA SER A 220 -0.52 13.25 8.91
C SER A 220 -1.05 12.57 10.17
N SER A 221 -0.25 11.67 10.76
CA SER A 221 -0.59 11.03 12.03
C SER A 221 -0.19 11.87 13.26
N GLY A 222 0.55 12.96 13.05
CA GLY A 222 1.07 13.83 14.10
C GLY A 222 2.16 13.16 14.96
N HIS A 223 2.84 12.15 14.41
CA HIS A 223 3.94 11.45 15.05
C HIS A 223 4.88 10.81 14.02
N GLY A 224 6.07 10.43 14.46
CA GLY A 224 7.09 9.85 13.58
C GLY A 224 6.86 8.39 13.22
N ILE A 225 7.53 7.93 12.17
CA ILE A 225 7.55 6.51 11.79
C ILE A 225 8.25 5.68 12.86
N PHE A 226 9.38 6.17 13.36
CA PHE A 226 10.17 5.51 14.40
C PHE A 226 9.38 5.26 15.68
N SER A 227 8.60 6.25 16.13
CA SER A 227 7.89 6.16 17.41
C SER A 227 6.77 5.12 17.41
N ALA A 228 6.12 4.91 16.27
CA ALA A 228 4.93 4.06 16.17
C ALA A 228 5.13 2.77 15.37
N THR A 229 6.38 2.34 15.19
CA THR A 229 6.73 1.08 14.52
C THR A 229 7.43 0.15 15.51
N ASN A 230 6.92 -1.08 15.65
CA ASN A 230 7.54 -2.08 16.51
C ASN A 230 8.96 -2.39 15.99
N PRO A 231 10.00 -2.35 16.82
CA PRO A 231 11.38 -2.59 16.39
C PRO A 231 11.60 -3.90 15.62
N LYS A 232 10.84 -4.95 15.93
CA LYS A 232 10.92 -6.25 15.22
C LYS A 232 10.54 -6.16 13.74
N MET A 233 9.81 -5.14 13.30
CA MET A 233 9.55 -4.90 11.87
C MET A 233 10.83 -4.50 11.12
N TYR A 234 11.80 -3.86 11.78
CA TYR A 234 13.08 -3.50 11.18
C TYR A 234 13.96 -4.72 10.90
N ASP A 235 13.69 -5.86 11.54
CA ASP A 235 14.37 -7.10 11.22
C ASP A 235 14.01 -7.57 9.81
N TYR A 236 12.77 -7.36 9.36
CA TYR A 236 12.35 -7.63 7.98
C TYR A 236 12.68 -6.49 7.03
N PHE A 237 12.49 -5.25 7.46
CA PHE A 237 12.72 -4.04 6.66
C PHE A 237 13.76 -3.12 7.33
N PRO A 238 15.05 -3.49 7.31
CA PRO A 238 16.10 -2.68 7.93
C PRO A 238 16.18 -1.30 7.31
N THR A 239 16.60 -0.33 8.12
CA THR A 239 16.46 1.10 7.82
C THR A 239 17.49 1.93 8.58
N ASN A 240 17.68 3.19 8.18
CA ASN A 240 18.44 4.18 8.92
C ASN A 240 17.55 4.80 10.02
N LEU A 241 17.70 4.30 11.25
CA LEU A 241 16.91 4.74 12.40
C LEU A 241 17.08 6.22 12.73
N GLU A 242 18.27 6.81 12.53
CA GLU A 242 18.51 8.23 12.81
C GLU A 242 17.75 9.14 11.85
N LYS A 243 17.65 8.76 10.57
CA LYS A 243 16.79 9.47 9.62
C LYS A 243 15.32 9.26 9.97
N LEU A 244 14.92 8.03 10.29
CA LEU A 244 13.54 7.67 10.60
C LEU A 244 12.98 8.38 11.85
N LYS A 245 13.84 8.67 12.84
CA LYS A 245 13.51 9.47 14.04
C LYS A 245 13.06 10.91 13.72
N ASN A 246 13.27 11.37 12.49
CA ASN A 246 12.86 12.69 12.00
C ASN A 246 11.88 12.61 10.83
N THR A 247 11.29 11.44 10.56
CA THR A 247 10.37 11.23 9.44
C THR A 247 8.94 11.10 9.95
N GLU A 248 8.03 11.93 9.41
CA GLU A 248 6.60 11.89 9.69
C GLU A 248 5.98 10.57 9.22
N MET A 249 5.09 9.99 10.04
CA MET A 249 4.21 8.92 9.60
C MET A 249 2.90 9.51 9.06
N PHE A 250 2.48 9.05 7.88
CA PHE A 250 1.19 9.38 7.31
C PHE A 250 0.19 8.23 7.52
N GLU A 251 -1.08 8.57 7.68
CA GLU A 251 -2.18 7.61 7.80
C GLU A 251 -2.43 6.87 6.48
N SER A 252 -2.71 5.57 6.55
CA SER A 252 -3.03 4.71 5.39
C SER A 252 -4.53 4.57 5.15
N GLY A 253 -5.34 5.50 5.68
CA GLY A 253 -6.81 5.43 5.59
C GLY A 253 -7.39 6.02 4.31
N ILE A 254 -6.66 6.91 3.65
CA ILE A 254 -6.97 7.41 2.31
C ILE A 254 -5.69 7.37 1.47
N ILE A 255 -5.75 6.67 0.35
CA ILE A 255 -4.58 6.41 -0.49
C ILE A 255 -4.95 6.66 -1.94
N PHE A 256 -4.16 7.47 -2.65
CA PHE A 256 -4.14 7.45 -4.10
C PHE A 256 -3.00 6.54 -4.56
N ALA A 257 -3.28 5.59 -5.45
CA ALA A 257 -2.27 4.72 -6.03
C ALA A 257 -2.42 4.68 -7.56
N SER A 258 -1.34 4.95 -8.28
CA SER A 258 -1.25 4.71 -9.72
C SER A 258 -0.06 3.81 -10.02
N TYR A 259 -0.23 2.92 -10.98
CA TYR A 259 0.76 1.91 -11.32
C TYR A 259 2.06 2.57 -11.78
N SER A 260 3.13 2.22 -11.08
CA SER A 260 4.51 2.48 -11.45
C SER A 260 5.37 1.36 -10.86
N GLU A 261 6.62 1.24 -11.29
CA GLU A 261 7.54 0.23 -10.75
C GLU A 261 7.76 0.43 -9.24
N GLU A 262 7.82 1.69 -8.78
CA GLU A 262 7.95 2.04 -7.36
C GLU A 262 6.74 1.59 -6.55
N VAL A 263 5.52 1.91 -7.02
CA VAL A 263 4.28 1.53 -6.32
C VAL A 263 4.15 0.01 -6.28
N TYR A 264 4.44 -0.66 -7.39
CA TYR A 264 4.39 -2.11 -7.48
C TYR A 264 5.40 -2.77 -6.54
N SER A 265 6.63 -2.27 -6.48
CA SER A 265 7.68 -2.75 -5.56
C SER A 265 7.28 -2.59 -4.09
N VAL A 266 6.74 -1.42 -3.70
CA VAL A 266 6.24 -1.20 -2.33
C VAL A 266 5.12 -2.19 -2.00
N LEU A 267 4.11 -2.33 -2.88
CA LEU A 267 3.00 -3.24 -2.63
C LEU A 267 3.42 -4.71 -2.61
N PHE A 268 4.42 -5.12 -3.39
CA PHE A 268 4.99 -6.47 -3.34
C PHE A 268 5.52 -6.78 -1.93
N TRP A 269 6.36 -5.90 -1.38
CA TRP A 269 6.88 -6.06 -0.02
C TRP A 269 5.79 -5.98 1.05
N MET A 270 4.78 -5.13 0.85
CA MET A 270 3.63 -5.07 1.74
C MET A 270 2.82 -6.37 1.75
N VAL A 271 2.60 -6.99 0.58
CA VAL A 271 1.94 -8.30 0.48
C VAL A 271 2.80 -9.39 1.12
N ALA A 272 4.11 -9.41 0.87
CA ALA A 272 5.03 -10.34 1.53
C ALA A 272 4.98 -10.23 3.06
N CYS A 273 4.95 -9.00 3.58
CA CYS A 273 4.82 -8.74 5.01
C CYS A 273 3.43 -9.12 5.55
N ALA A 274 2.37 -8.91 4.77
CA ALA A 274 1.01 -9.26 5.17
C ALA A 274 0.85 -10.77 5.40
N VAL A 275 1.44 -11.60 4.53
CA VAL A 275 1.41 -13.07 4.64
C VAL A 275 2.55 -13.67 5.48
N GLU A 276 3.42 -12.84 6.05
CA GLU A 276 4.45 -13.23 7.01
C GLU A 276 4.03 -12.73 8.41
N GLY A 277 3.57 -13.65 9.27
CA GLY A 277 2.98 -13.33 10.58
C GLY A 277 3.80 -12.30 11.37
N PRO A 278 5.07 -12.58 11.71
CA PRO A 278 5.89 -11.69 12.51
C PRO A 278 6.28 -10.36 11.83
N CYS A 279 6.09 -10.21 10.52
CA CYS A 279 6.42 -8.97 9.81
C CYS A 279 5.36 -7.89 10.05
N MET A 280 4.11 -8.13 9.65
CA MET A 280 3.06 -7.10 9.72
C MET A 280 2.51 -6.90 11.14
N ALA A 281 2.47 -7.97 11.95
CA ALA A 281 2.10 -7.88 13.37
C ALA A 281 3.12 -8.66 14.19
N PRO A 282 4.30 -8.06 14.47
CA PRO A 282 5.26 -8.68 15.35
C PRO A 282 4.63 -9.04 16.71
N PRO A 283 5.13 -10.08 17.41
CA PRO A 283 4.64 -10.41 18.74
C PRO A 283 4.68 -9.20 19.67
N ASP A 284 3.69 -9.10 20.55
CA ASP A 284 3.49 -8.02 21.52
C ASP A 284 3.08 -6.67 20.89
N SER A 285 2.62 -6.68 19.64
CA SER A 285 2.09 -5.47 18.99
C SER A 285 0.82 -4.96 19.67
N ASN A 286 0.81 -3.66 19.94
CA ASN A 286 -0.31 -2.92 20.51
C ASN A 286 -0.60 -1.69 19.68
N SER A 287 -1.85 -1.40 19.35
CA SER A 287 -2.21 -0.23 18.53
C SER A 287 -2.21 1.08 19.32
N PHE A 288 -2.26 1.02 20.64
CA PHE A 288 -2.28 2.18 21.53
C PHE A 288 -0.88 2.72 21.80
N CYS A 289 -0.59 3.95 21.38
CA CYS A 289 0.72 4.59 21.50
C CYS A 289 0.87 5.42 22.78
N GLN A 290 1.94 5.15 23.51
CA GLN A 290 2.35 5.86 24.72
C GLN A 290 3.46 6.87 24.38
N PHE A 291 3.06 8.05 23.89
CA PHE A 291 4.03 9.08 23.53
C PHE A 291 4.61 9.77 24.77
N GLY A 292 5.93 9.88 24.80
CA GLY A 292 6.62 10.80 25.72
C GLY A 292 6.63 12.24 25.19
N ARG A 293 7.57 13.05 25.69
CA ARG A 293 7.74 14.45 25.23
C ARG A 293 7.98 14.57 23.72
N SER A 294 8.75 13.64 23.14
CA SER A 294 8.94 13.56 21.69
C SER A 294 8.01 12.49 21.10
N ARG A 295 7.18 12.91 20.15
CA ARG A 295 6.33 12.01 19.36
C ARG A 295 7.05 11.36 18.16
N TYR A 296 8.34 11.62 18.00
CA TYR A 296 9.11 11.19 16.81
C TYR A 296 10.32 10.33 17.18
N ARG A 297 11.09 10.77 18.17
CA ARG A 297 12.44 10.23 18.43
C ARG A 297 12.47 9.07 19.41
N ASN A 298 11.37 8.83 20.12
CA ASN A 298 11.24 7.78 21.13
C ASN A 298 10.20 6.76 20.70
N TYR A 299 10.51 5.47 20.87
CA TYR A 299 9.53 4.41 20.66
C TYR A 299 8.38 4.54 21.67
N ALA A 300 7.14 4.49 21.17
CA ALA A 300 5.93 4.73 21.94
C ALA A 300 5.21 3.44 22.34
N PHE A 301 5.92 2.30 22.37
CA PHE A 301 5.39 0.99 22.80
C PHE A 301 4.12 0.57 22.05
N CYS A 302 4.07 0.91 20.76
CA CYS A 302 2.94 0.57 19.89
C CYS A 302 3.39 0.15 18.49
N HIS A 303 2.42 -0.25 17.69
CA HIS A 303 2.59 -0.61 16.29
C HIS A 303 1.35 -0.25 15.49
N ARG A 304 1.55 0.39 14.33
CA ARG A 304 0.47 0.81 13.43
C ARG A 304 0.29 -0.12 12.22
N TYR A 305 0.81 -1.35 12.29
CA TYR A 305 0.61 -2.41 11.29
C TYR A 305 0.94 -1.97 9.85
N ASP A 306 -0.05 -1.98 8.95
CA ASP A 306 0.09 -1.57 7.55
C ASP A 306 0.59 -0.13 7.43
N GLN A 307 0.12 0.79 8.28
CA GLN A 307 0.57 2.18 8.30
C GLN A 307 2.07 2.27 8.62
N SER A 308 2.57 1.47 9.56
CA SER A 308 4.00 1.37 9.87
C SER A 308 4.79 0.82 8.68
N ALA A 309 4.35 -0.30 8.11
CA ALA A 309 5.04 -0.98 7.01
C ALA A 309 5.11 -0.10 5.74
N PHE A 310 3.99 0.54 5.36
CA PHE A 310 3.93 1.44 4.22
C PHE A 310 4.92 2.59 4.34
N ASN A 311 4.85 3.32 5.46
CA ASN A 311 5.70 4.48 5.67
C ASN A 311 7.18 4.09 5.78
N LEU A 312 7.50 2.93 6.37
CA LEU A 312 8.87 2.43 6.46
C LEU A 312 9.45 2.10 5.07
N LEU A 313 8.71 1.36 4.24
CA LEU A 313 9.12 1.02 2.87
C LEU A 313 9.30 2.28 2.02
N LEU A 314 8.33 3.21 2.08
CA LEU A 314 8.40 4.48 1.37
C LEU A 314 9.55 5.36 1.87
N ALA A 315 9.83 5.40 3.18
CA ALA A 315 10.97 6.14 3.72
C ALA A 315 12.31 5.57 3.22
N ASN A 316 12.46 4.25 3.19
CA ASN A 316 13.65 3.59 2.66
C ASN A 316 13.84 3.88 1.16
N LEU A 317 12.76 3.83 0.38
CA LEU A 317 12.77 4.06 -1.06
C LEU A 317 13.00 5.53 -1.44
N LEU A 318 12.40 6.46 -0.69
CA LEU A 318 12.32 7.89 -1.03
C LEU A 318 13.25 8.75 -0.17
N HIS A 319 14.28 8.12 0.41
CA HIS A 319 15.33 8.78 1.19
C HIS A 319 14.82 9.59 2.38
N TYR A 320 13.80 9.07 3.08
CA TYR A 320 13.22 9.67 4.30
C TYR A 320 12.61 11.06 4.09
N LYS A 321 12.32 11.43 2.83
CA LYS A 321 11.66 12.69 2.46
C LYS A 321 10.16 12.46 2.37
N SER A 322 9.46 12.61 3.50
CA SER A 322 8.03 12.28 3.63
C SER A 322 7.10 13.11 2.77
N ASP A 323 7.54 14.29 2.34
CA ASP A 323 6.86 15.04 1.30
C ASP A 323 6.75 14.22 0.00
N ARG A 324 7.66 13.29 -0.31
CA ARG A 324 7.61 12.52 -1.56
C ARG A 324 6.47 11.50 -1.65
N TRP A 325 5.85 11.11 -0.55
CA TRP A 325 4.67 10.20 -0.57
C TRP A 325 3.45 10.79 0.15
N SER A 326 3.49 12.10 0.43
CA SER A 326 2.38 12.83 0.99
C SER A 326 1.86 13.87 0.00
N SER A 327 0.54 14.00 -0.11
CA SER A 327 -0.03 15.12 -0.86
C SER A 327 0.01 16.43 -0.08
N GLY A 328 0.06 16.37 1.27
CA GLY A 328 -0.11 17.54 2.13
C GLY A 328 -1.49 18.20 2.04
N MET A 329 -2.51 17.48 1.55
CA MET A 329 -3.85 18.01 1.29
C MET A 329 -4.88 17.30 2.14
N SER A 330 -5.64 18.06 2.94
CA SER A 330 -6.69 17.55 3.82
C SER A 330 -8.06 18.21 3.60
N TYR A 331 -8.23 19.02 2.55
CA TYR A 331 -9.45 19.80 2.32
C TYR A 331 -10.62 18.97 1.75
N PHE A 332 -10.34 17.80 1.16
CA PHE A 332 -11.31 17.00 0.41
C PHE A 332 -11.83 15.78 1.15
N TYR A 333 -11.41 15.57 2.40
CA TYR A 333 -11.90 14.48 3.22
C TYR A 333 -11.93 14.83 4.71
N LEU A 334 -12.71 14.06 5.46
CA LEU A 334 -12.73 14.04 6.91
C LEU A 334 -12.66 12.59 7.39
N VAL A 335 -12.08 12.37 8.57
CA VAL A 335 -12.07 11.07 9.24
C VAL A 335 -13.12 11.07 10.35
N ARG A 336 -14.13 10.20 10.23
CA ARG A 336 -15.17 9.99 11.26
C ARG A 336 -15.30 8.51 11.58
N ARG A 337 -14.81 8.12 12.75
CA ARG A 337 -14.87 6.72 13.23
C ARG A 337 -16.24 6.42 13.84
N ASN A 338 -16.70 5.18 13.67
CA ASN A 338 -17.98 4.67 14.20
C ASN A 338 -19.21 5.48 13.77
N GLN A 339 -19.13 6.10 12.60
CA GLN A 339 -20.24 6.85 12.04
C GLN A 339 -21.39 5.93 11.67
N ARG A 340 -22.60 6.39 11.98
CA ARG A 340 -23.88 5.80 11.57
C ARG A 340 -24.75 6.96 11.11
N ASP A 341 -25.42 6.79 9.97
CA ASP A 341 -26.39 7.78 9.50
C ASP A 341 -27.61 7.02 9.00
N GLU A 342 -28.59 6.90 9.88
CA GLU A 342 -29.85 6.19 9.65
C GLU A 342 -30.85 7.03 8.85
N THR A 343 -30.51 8.28 8.52
CA THR A 343 -31.42 9.22 7.86
C THR A 343 -31.09 9.44 6.39
N ASN A 344 -29.84 9.24 5.99
CA ASN A 344 -29.38 9.46 4.62
C ASN A 344 -28.69 8.21 4.08
N PHE A 345 -29.31 7.51 3.15
CA PHE A 345 -28.77 6.29 2.58
C PHE A 345 -28.00 6.54 1.27
N PRO A 346 -27.07 5.66 0.89
CA PRO A 346 -26.52 5.65 -0.46
C PRO A 346 -27.63 5.50 -1.52
N VAL A 347 -27.36 5.97 -2.72
CA VAL A 347 -28.27 5.86 -3.87
C VAL A 347 -28.33 4.39 -4.33
N MET A 348 -29.55 3.87 -4.49
CA MET A 348 -29.82 2.52 -4.97
C MET A 348 -30.05 2.46 -6.48
N CYS A 349 -29.61 1.36 -7.08
CA CYS A 349 -29.80 0.93 -8.47
C CYS A 349 -30.13 -0.58 -8.43
#